data_AF-A0A2W7ADC9-F1
#
_entry.id   AF-A0A2W7ADC9-F1
#
_cell.length_a   1.000
_cell.length_b   1.000
_cell.length_c   1.000
_cell.angle_alpha   90.00
_cell.angle_beta   90.00
_cell.angle_gamma   90.00
#
_symmetry.space_group_name_H-M   'P 1'
#
loop_
_entity.id
_entity.type
_entity.pdbx_description
1 polymer ?
#
loop_
_entity_poly.entity_id
_entity_poly.type
_entity_poly.pdbx_seq_one_letter_code
_entity_poly.pdbx_strand_id
1 'polypeptide(L)'
;MQFEFVPVEQFYFALTLAVRTLEEVTTPGLAETIGSRLKQKYGQSSTVAAATQNTFSYVFKVKDIDNSPNSGLIVTIADWQGNLRISSDYGWVLDAERKPVRTDKFSQRPEFSQQVQQYIQEWLNLSLVDG
;
A
#
# COMPACT_ATOMS: atom_id res chain seq x y z
N MET A 1 9.40 -10.84 1.10
CA MET A 1 8.38 -9.81 1.37
C MET A 1 7.15 -10.49 1.98
N GLN A 2 6.61 -9.96 3.07
CA GLN A 2 5.37 -10.47 3.68
C GLN A 2 4.48 -9.33 4.15
N PHE A 3 3.18 -9.40 3.85
CA PHE A 3 2.21 -8.37 4.25
C PHE A 3 1.47 -8.78 5.52
N GLU A 4 1.64 -8.01 6.59
CA GLU A 4 0.91 -8.14 7.85
C GLU A 4 -0.16 -7.05 7.93
N PHE A 5 -1.43 -7.46 7.89
CA PHE A 5 -2.56 -6.55 7.90
C PHE A 5 -2.62 -5.72 9.18
N VAL A 6 -2.81 -4.40 9.03
CA VAL A 6 -3.03 -3.46 10.12
C VAL A 6 -4.54 -3.16 10.21
N PRO A 7 -5.22 -3.66 11.25
CA PRO A 7 -6.65 -3.43 11.41
C PRO A 7 -6.92 -1.98 11.82
N VAL A 8 -8.18 -1.54 11.68
CA VAL A 8 -8.59 -0.14 11.88
C VAL A 8 -8.23 0.40 13.27
N GLU A 9 -8.29 -0.45 14.30
CA GLU A 9 -7.95 -0.10 15.68
C GLU A 9 -6.47 0.30 15.84
N GLN A 10 -5.61 -0.13 14.91
CA GLN A 10 -4.17 0.15 14.89
C GLN A 10 -3.78 1.14 13.78
N PHE A 11 -4.75 1.64 13.00
CA PHE A 11 -4.51 2.45 11.82
C PHE A 11 -3.92 3.83 12.13
N TYR A 12 -4.15 4.39 13.32
CA TYR A 12 -3.58 5.69 13.74
C TYR A 12 -2.05 5.77 13.62
N PHE A 13 -1.35 4.62 13.67
CA PHE A 13 0.09 4.54 13.45
C PHE A 13 0.48 4.89 12.00
N ALA A 14 -0.27 4.42 11.00
CA ALA A 14 0.04 4.63 9.58
C ALA A 14 -0.11 6.11 9.15
N LEU A 15 -1.01 6.86 9.80
CA LEU A 15 -1.21 8.28 9.56
C LEU A 15 0.00 9.15 9.96
N THR A 16 0.89 8.62 10.79
CA THR A 16 2.07 9.35 11.26
C THR A 16 3.31 9.17 10.39
N LEU A 17 3.20 8.41 9.29
CA LEU A 17 4.32 8.06 8.43
C LEU A 17 4.32 8.85 7.12
N ALA A 18 5.47 8.93 6.47
CA ALA A 18 5.68 9.63 5.21
C ALA A 18 5.16 8.83 4.00
N VAL A 19 3.95 8.27 4.09
CA VAL A 19 3.36 7.45 3.03
C VAL A 19 3.11 8.31 1.78
N ARG A 20 3.55 7.82 0.62
CA ARG A 20 3.41 8.47 -0.69
C ARG A 20 3.01 7.47 -1.75
N THR A 21 2.31 7.93 -2.78
CA THR A 21 1.98 7.09 -3.96
C THR A 21 3.24 6.43 -4.48
N LEU A 22 3.20 5.10 -4.53
CA LEU A 22 4.24 4.26 -5.09
C LEU A 22 3.89 3.92 -6.55
N GLU A 23 2.63 3.57 -6.78
CA GLU A 23 2.09 3.21 -8.09
C GLU A 23 0.60 3.56 -8.16
N GLU A 24 0.12 3.85 -9.37
CA GLU A 24 -1.30 3.84 -9.68
C GLU A 24 -1.55 3.01 -10.95
N VAL A 25 -2.35 1.96 -10.84
CA VAL A 25 -2.64 1.03 -11.94
C VAL A 25 -4.06 1.28 -12.43
N THR A 26 -4.17 1.71 -13.68
CA THR A 26 -5.42 2.09 -14.35
C THR A 26 -5.98 0.94 -15.20
N THR A 27 -6.11 -0.24 -14.61
CA THR A 27 -6.72 -1.41 -15.26
C THR A 27 -8.19 -1.50 -14.84
N PRO A 28 -9.15 -1.40 -15.77
CA PRO A 28 -10.57 -1.50 -15.43
C PRO A 28 -10.90 -2.77 -14.63
N GLY A 29 -11.66 -2.62 -13.54
CA GLY A 29 -12.08 -3.75 -12.69
C GLY A 29 -11.00 -4.34 -11.78
N LEU A 30 -9.73 -3.92 -11.91
CA LEU A 30 -8.64 -4.43 -11.07
C LEU A 30 -8.83 -4.00 -9.60
N ALA A 31 -9.15 -2.74 -9.35
CA ALA A 31 -9.38 -2.22 -8.00
C ALA A 31 -10.52 -2.98 -7.30
N GLU A 32 -11.64 -3.18 -7.98
CA GLU A 32 -12.80 -3.94 -7.46
C GLU A 32 -12.44 -5.40 -7.16
N THR A 33 -11.70 -6.05 -8.07
CA THR A 33 -11.25 -7.44 -7.90
C THR A 33 -10.37 -7.57 -6.67
N ILE A 34 -9.35 -6.72 -6.54
CA ILE A 34 -8.44 -6.70 -5.38
C ILE A 34 -9.20 -6.38 -4.10
N GLY A 35 -10.06 -5.36 -4.12
CA GLY A 35 -10.89 -4.97 -2.98
C GLY A 35 -11.75 -6.14 -2.49
N SER A 36 -12.35 -6.90 -3.41
CA SER A 36 -13.15 -8.08 -3.08
C SER A 36 -12.31 -9.20 -2.44
N ARG A 37 -11.11 -9.46 -2.96
CA ARG A 37 -10.18 -10.44 -2.38
C ARG A 37 -9.71 -10.04 -0.99
N LEU A 38 -9.37 -8.78 -0.79
CA LEU A 38 -8.95 -8.24 0.50
C LEU A 38 -10.09 -8.28 1.51
N LYS A 39 -11.31 -7.93 1.09
CA LYS A 39 -12.52 -8.05 1.92
C LYS A 39 -12.80 -9.48 2.33
N GLN A 40 -12.66 -10.45 1.43
CA GLN A 40 -12.82 -11.87 1.76
C GLN A 40 -11.77 -12.33 2.80
N LYS A 41 -10.54 -11.81 2.72
CA LYS A 41 -9.42 -12.23 3.57
C LYS A 41 -9.40 -11.57 4.95
N TYR A 42 -9.78 -10.29 5.03
CA TYR A 42 -9.62 -9.45 6.23
C TYR A 42 -10.92 -8.86 6.76
N GLY A 43 -12.03 -9.02 6.04
CA GLY A 43 -13.31 -8.43 6.40
C GLY A 43 -13.35 -6.95 6.08
N GLN A 44 -13.03 -6.11 7.06
CA GLN A 44 -13.14 -4.65 6.93
C GLN A 44 -11.83 -3.99 6.51
N SER A 45 -11.91 -2.89 5.76
CA SER A 45 -10.76 -2.06 5.41
C SER A 45 -10.18 -1.35 6.63
N SER A 46 -8.90 -0.98 6.55
CA SER A 46 -8.19 -0.26 7.62
C SER A 46 -8.71 1.17 7.83
N THR A 47 -9.47 1.73 6.89
CA THR A 47 -10.20 2.99 7.08
C THR A 47 -11.67 2.85 6.74
N VAL A 48 -12.50 3.63 7.42
CA VAL A 48 -13.84 4.00 6.97
C VAL A 48 -13.65 5.16 6.00
N ALA A 49 -13.56 4.89 4.71
CA ALA A 49 -13.56 5.97 3.73
C ALA A 49 -14.87 6.75 3.85
N ALA A 50 -14.82 8.08 3.71
CA ALA A 50 -16.03 8.83 3.37
C ALA A 50 -16.55 8.23 2.06
N ALA A 51 -17.74 7.65 2.09
CA ALA A 51 -18.28 6.69 1.13
C ALA A 51 -18.41 7.18 -0.34
N THR A 52 -17.89 8.35 -0.67
CA THR A 52 -18.12 9.05 -1.94
C THR A 52 -16.93 9.10 -2.89
N GLN A 53 -15.69 8.75 -2.48
CA GLN A 53 -14.52 8.85 -3.38
C GLN A 53 -13.60 7.62 -3.42
N ASN A 54 -13.55 6.82 -2.36
CA ASN A 54 -12.72 5.61 -2.27
C ASN A 54 -13.56 4.48 -1.67
N THR A 55 -13.58 3.30 -2.27
CA THR A 55 -14.38 2.17 -1.76
C THR A 55 -13.66 1.34 -0.70
N PHE A 56 -12.32 1.35 -0.66
CA PHE A 56 -11.54 0.68 0.38
C PHE A 56 -10.12 1.25 0.55
N SER A 57 -9.51 0.96 1.70
CA SER A 57 -8.07 1.15 1.96
C SER A 57 -7.58 0.12 2.96
N TYR A 58 -6.68 -0.77 2.54
CA TYR A 58 -6.04 -1.76 3.41
C TYR A 58 -4.58 -1.39 3.63
N VAL A 59 -4.16 -1.37 4.88
CA VAL A 59 -2.79 -1.06 5.29
C VAL A 59 -2.09 -2.32 5.76
N PHE A 60 -0.83 -2.44 5.37
CA PHE A 60 0.03 -3.55 5.72
C PHE A 60 1.36 -3.05 6.26
N LYS A 61 1.83 -3.68 7.32
CA LYS A 61 3.25 -3.69 7.66
C LYS A 61 3.94 -4.71 6.77
N VAL A 62 5.06 -4.31 6.18
CA VAL A 62 5.85 -5.19 5.31
C VAL A 62 7.07 -5.69 6.06
N LYS A 63 7.26 -7.02 6.06
CA LYS A 63 8.46 -7.67 6.59
C LYS A 63 9.43 -8.05 5.47
N ASP A 64 10.66 -8.31 5.88
CA ASP A 64 11.78 -8.77 5.03
C ASP A 64 12.21 -7.75 3.97
N ILE A 65 11.96 -6.45 4.22
CA ILE A 65 12.44 -5.34 3.40
C ILE A 65 13.08 -4.31 4.33
N ASP A 66 14.30 -3.90 3.99
CA ASP A 66 15.00 -2.84 4.72
C ASP A 66 14.47 -1.46 4.29
N ASN A 67 13.84 -0.74 5.23
CA ASN A 67 13.34 0.62 5.06
C ASN A 67 14.10 1.64 5.93
N SER A 68 15.36 1.35 6.26
CA SER A 68 16.19 2.25 7.08
C SER A 68 16.18 3.68 6.53
N PRO A 69 16.08 4.69 7.41
CA PRO A 69 16.24 4.60 8.87
C PRO A 69 14.97 4.21 9.63
N ASN A 70 13.82 4.04 8.97
CA ASN A 70 12.62 3.53 9.62
C ASN A 70 12.75 2.02 9.86
N SER A 71 12.44 1.57 11.07
CA SER A 71 12.45 0.14 11.43
C SER A 71 11.25 -0.64 10.87
N GLY A 72 10.30 0.05 10.25
CA GLY A 72 9.10 -0.52 9.67
C GLY A 72 8.83 0.04 8.29
N LEU A 73 8.06 -0.71 7.51
CA LEU A 73 7.65 -0.34 6.17
C LEU A 73 6.14 -0.51 6.07
N ILE A 74 5.47 0.50 5.56
CA ILE A 74 4.03 0.47 5.32
C ILE A 74 3.77 0.41 3.82
N VAL A 75 2.83 -0.45 3.44
CA VAL A 75 2.18 -0.43 2.14
C VAL A 75 0.68 -0.28 2.33
N THR A 76 0.08 0.63 1.58
CA THR A 76 -1.36 0.82 1.51
C THR A 76 -1.84 0.40 0.12
N ILE A 77 -2.89 -0.42 0.08
CA ILE A 77 -3.62 -0.79 -1.13
C ILE A 77 -5.01 -0.16 -1.04
N ALA A 78 -5.33 0.73 -1.95
CA ALA A 78 -6.60 1.45 -1.93
C ALA A 78 -7.23 1.53 -3.32
N ASP A 79 -8.55 1.64 -3.34
CA ASP A 79 -9.27 2.17 -4.50
C ASP A 79 -9.15 3.70 -4.48
N TRP A 80 -8.76 4.25 -5.63
CA TRP A 80 -8.77 5.67 -5.90
C TRP A 80 -9.55 5.93 -7.18
N GLN A 81 -10.82 6.32 -7.06
CA GLN A 81 -11.68 6.67 -8.19
C GLN A 81 -11.77 5.55 -9.26
N GLY A 82 -11.74 4.28 -8.85
CA GLY A 82 -11.77 3.11 -9.73
C GLY A 82 -10.38 2.57 -10.12
N ASN A 83 -9.30 3.29 -9.79
CA ASN A 83 -7.94 2.84 -10.02
C ASN A 83 -7.36 2.16 -8.78
N LEU A 84 -6.46 1.21 -8.99
CA LEU A 84 -5.70 0.63 -7.89
C LEU A 84 -4.55 1.58 -7.53
N ARG A 85 -4.59 2.17 -6.34
CA ARG A 85 -3.49 2.97 -5.81
C ARG A 85 -2.71 2.19 -4.77
N ILE A 86 -1.41 2.06 -4.99
CA ILE A 86 -0.45 1.52 -4.04
C ILE A 86 0.37 2.68 -3.49
N SER A 87 0.45 2.80 -2.17
CA SER A 87 1.25 3.82 -1.50
C SER A 87 2.20 3.18 -0.49
N SER A 88 3.34 3.81 -0.26
CA SER A 88 4.31 3.35 0.71
C SER A 88 5.22 4.48 1.19
N ASP A 89 5.67 4.36 2.44
CA ASP A 89 6.75 5.18 2.98
C ASP A 89 8.15 4.71 2.56
N TYR A 90 8.27 3.69 1.68
CA TYR A 90 9.58 3.22 1.20
C TYR A 90 10.44 4.35 0.63
N GLY A 91 11.62 4.57 1.19
CA GLY A 91 12.50 5.63 0.73
C GLY A 91 12.10 7.04 1.19
N TRP A 92 11.08 7.18 2.03
CA TRP A 92 10.66 8.43 2.67
C TRP A 92 10.70 8.32 4.18
N VAL A 93 11.10 9.40 4.84
CA VAL A 93 10.98 9.54 6.30
C VAL A 93 10.48 10.92 6.65
N LEU A 94 10.01 11.11 7.87
CA LEU A 94 9.75 12.43 8.41
C LEU A 94 11.03 12.98 9.03
N ASP A 95 11.37 14.22 8.72
CA ASP A 95 12.42 14.95 9.44
C ASP A 95 11.93 15.40 10.84
N ALA A 96 12.79 16.12 11.57
CA ALA A 96 12.48 16.63 12.90
C ALA A 96 11.28 17.59 12.94
N GLU A 97 10.94 18.24 11.82
CA GLU A 97 9.80 19.14 11.68
C GLU A 97 8.54 18.41 11.16
N ARG A 98 8.59 17.07 11.12
CA ARG A 98 7.54 16.20 10.53
C ARG A 98 7.30 16.46 9.05
N LYS A 99 8.31 16.95 8.32
CA LYS A 99 8.26 17.10 6.86
C LYS A 99 8.78 15.84 6.17
N PRO A 100 8.09 15.35 5.14
CA PRO A 100 8.55 14.20 4.36
C PRO A 100 9.81 14.52 3.56
N VAL A 101 10.88 13.76 3.81
CA VAL A 101 12.19 13.87 3.14
C VAL A 101 12.59 12.53 2.54
N ARG A 102 13.37 12.58 1.44
CA ARG A 102 13.86 11.38 0.74
C ARG A 102 15.06 10.80 1.48
N THR A 103 15.14 9.47 1.48
CA THR A 103 16.33 8.72 1.92
C THR A 103 17.12 8.23 0.71
N ASP A 104 18.27 7.60 0.95
CA ASP A 104 19.09 6.98 -0.11
C ASP A 104 18.35 5.88 -0.87
N LYS A 105 17.33 5.25 -0.24
CA LYS A 105 16.50 4.21 -0.87
C LYS A 105 15.45 4.77 -1.83
N PHE A 106 15.25 6.09 -1.87
CA PHE A 106 14.23 6.70 -2.72
C PHE A 106 14.41 6.35 -4.21
N SER A 107 15.66 6.23 -4.66
CA SER A 107 16.00 5.84 -6.04
C SER A 107 15.57 4.40 -6.39
N GLN A 108 15.36 3.54 -5.39
CA GLN A 108 14.96 2.14 -5.56
C GLN A 108 13.43 1.96 -5.57
N ARG A 109 12.65 3.04 -5.42
CA ARG A 109 11.19 2.97 -5.45
C ARG A 109 10.61 2.30 -6.70
N PRO A 110 11.15 2.47 -7.92
CA PRO A 110 10.64 1.76 -9.10
C PRO A 110 10.77 0.24 -8.97
N GLU A 111 11.93 -0.25 -8.53
CA GLU A 111 12.17 -1.67 -8.30
C GLU A 111 11.27 -2.21 -7.18
N PHE A 112 11.16 -1.47 -6.07
CA PHE A 112 10.27 -1.82 -4.98
C PHE A 112 8.79 -1.86 -5.41
N SER A 113 8.35 -0.94 -6.27
CA SER A 113 6.99 -0.95 -6.86
C SER A 113 6.74 -2.27 -7.61
N GLN A 114 7.68 -2.70 -8.44
CA GLN A 114 7.56 -3.96 -9.19
C GLN A 114 7.47 -5.17 -8.25
N GLN A 115 8.32 -5.23 -7.22
CA GLN A 115 8.29 -6.31 -6.22
C GLN A 115 6.94 -6.35 -5.48
N VAL A 116 6.40 -5.19 -5.10
CA VAL A 116 5.07 -5.11 -4.44
C VAL A 116 3.96 -5.59 -5.37
N GLN A 117 3.99 -5.18 -6.65
CA GLN A 117 2.98 -5.60 -7.63
C GLN A 117 3.01 -7.12 -7.86
N GLN A 118 4.20 -7.68 -8.07
CA GLN A 118 4.38 -9.13 -8.23
C GLN A 118 3.87 -9.88 -6.99
N TYR A 119 4.25 -9.41 -5.81
CA TYR A 119 3.79 -10.02 -4.56
C TYR A 119 2.26 -9.97 -4.43
N ILE A 120 1.61 -8.83 -4.72
CA ILE A 120 0.15 -8.71 -4.65
C ILE A 120 -0.53 -9.68 -5.62
N GLN A 121 -0.01 -9.81 -6.85
CA GLN A 121 -0.55 -10.73 -7.85
C GLN A 121 -0.48 -12.18 -7.39
N GLU A 122 0.68 -12.64 -6.95
CA GLU A 122 0.89 -13.99 -6.43
C GLU A 122 0.04 -14.25 -5.17
N TRP A 123 0.10 -13.32 -4.22
CA TRP A 123 -0.53 -13.44 -2.91
C TRP A 123 -2.07 -13.45 -2.96
N LEU A 124 -2.66 -12.71 -3.90
CA LEU A 124 -4.12 -12.67 -4.12
C LEU A 124 -4.57 -13.60 -5.24
N ASN A 125 -3.65 -14.38 -5.82
CA ASN A 125 -3.89 -15.29 -6.94
C ASN A 125 -4.63 -14.58 -8.09
N LEU A 126 -4.12 -13.41 -8.49
CA LEU A 126 -4.64 -12.64 -9.61
C LEU A 126 -3.97 -13.15 -10.89
N SER A 127 -4.75 -13.65 -11.82
CA SER A 127 -4.28 -13.85 -13.18
C SER A 127 -4.15 -12.48 -13.84
N LEU A 128 -2.93 -12.10 -14.22
CA LEU A 128 -2.78 -11.10 -15.28
C LEU A 128 -3.42 -11.75 -16.52
N VAL A 129 -4.58 -11.26 -16.92
CA VAL A 129 -5.07 -11.54 -18.26
C VAL A 129 -4.08 -10.82 -19.17
N ASP A 130 -3.27 -11.59 -19.91
CA ASP A 130 -2.43 -11.07 -20.98
C ASP A 130 -3.32 -10.18 -21.86
N GLY A 131 -3.06 -8.88 -21.81
CA GLY A 131 -3.64 -7.87 -22.71
C GLY A 131 -2.79 -7.74 -23.96
#